data_AF-A0A7Z9JGJ0-F1
#
_entry.id   AF-A0A7Z9JGJ0-F1
#
_cell.length_a   1.000
_cell.length_b   1.000
_cell.length_c   1.000
_cell.angle_alpha   90.00
_cell.angle_beta   90.00
_cell.angle_gamma   90.00
#
_symmetry.space_group_name_H-M   'P 1'
#
loop_
_entity.id
_entity.type
_entity.pdbx_description
1 polymer ?
#
loop_
_entity_poly.entity_id
_entity_poly.type
_entity_poly.pdbx_seq_one_letter_code
_entity_poly.pdbx_strand_id
1 'polypeptide(L)'
;MKGCGANMVDELRVEERLIEEAIELVEPGGEQESRLLYHLLVQLREMGYRHRAIYRVVLFNEDADADFNEDYAAYLDKRACREDATWPLGEEE
;
A
#
# COMPACT_ATOMS: atom_id res chain seq x y z
N MET A 1 10.77 10.27 23.78
CA MET A 1 9.85 10.30 22.62
C MET A 1 8.63 9.48 23.00
N LYS A 2 7.44 10.09 23.06
CA LYS A 2 6.20 9.37 23.35
C LYS A 2 5.87 8.52 22.13
N GLY A 3 5.81 7.20 22.32
CA GLY A 3 5.53 6.25 21.24
C GLY A 3 4.20 6.57 20.57
N CYS A 4 4.22 6.63 19.24
CA CYS A 4 3.03 6.57 18.43
C CYS A 4 2.28 5.28 18.83
N GLY A 5 1.01 5.41 19.21
CA GLY A 5 0.28 4.42 20.01
C GLY A 5 0.33 3.01 19.43
N ALA A 6 0.76 2.06 20.26
CA ALA A 6 0.54 0.64 20.04
C ALA A 6 -0.98 0.33 20.10
N ASN A 7 -1.40 -0.62 19.26
CA ASN A 7 -2.72 -1.24 19.11
C ASN A 7 -3.65 -0.68 18.03
N MET A 8 -3.28 -0.92 16.78
CA MET A 8 -4.24 -1.50 15.82
C MET A 8 -3.53 -2.71 15.25
N VAL A 9 -4.20 -3.86 15.16
CA VAL A 9 -3.60 -5.00 14.47
C VAL A 9 -3.39 -4.53 13.02
N ASP A 10 -2.16 -4.61 12.49
CA ASP A 10 -1.85 -4.35 11.08
C ASP A 10 -2.42 -5.48 10.19
N GLU A 11 -3.68 -5.88 10.45
CA GLU A 11 -4.35 -7.02 9.83
C GLU A 11 -5.48 -6.51 8.93
N LEU A 12 -5.28 -6.69 7.63
CA LEU A 12 -6.32 -6.47 6.62
C LEU A 12 -7.18 -7.73 6.51
N ARG A 13 -8.44 -7.65 6.97
CA ARG A 13 -9.43 -8.71 6.84
C ARG A 13 -10.40 -8.38 5.72
N VAL A 14 -10.55 -9.29 4.77
CA VAL A 14 -11.49 -9.17 3.64
C VAL A 14 -12.17 -10.52 3.43
N GLU A 15 -13.46 -10.51 3.11
CA GLU A 15 -14.17 -11.72 2.70
C GLU A 15 -13.70 -12.15 1.30
N GLU A 16 -13.27 -13.40 1.16
CA GLU A 16 -12.76 -13.97 -0.09
C GLU A 16 -13.72 -13.77 -1.27
N ARG A 17 -15.03 -13.96 -1.06
CA ARG A 17 -16.02 -13.76 -2.11
C ARG A 17 -16.08 -12.31 -2.61
N LEU A 18 -15.98 -11.34 -1.70
CA LEU A 18 -16.02 -9.93 -2.06
C LEU A 18 -14.78 -9.50 -2.85
N ILE A 19 -13.61 -10.11 -2.59
CA ILE A 19 -12.41 -9.81 -3.39
C ILE A 19 -12.51 -10.41 -4.78
N GLU A 20 -13.07 -11.61 -4.94
CA GLU A 20 -13.28 -12.21 -6.27
C GLU A 20 -14.32 -11.41 -7.07
N GLU A 21 -15.44 -11.03 -6.46
CA GLU A 21 -16.45 -10.15 -7.10
C GLU A 21 -15.85 -8.79 -7.51
N ALA A 22 -14.97 -8.22 -6.69
CA ALA A 22 -14.28 -6.99 -7.03
C ALA A 22 -13.26 -7.17 -8.17
N ILE A 23 -12.60 -8.34 -8.26
CA ILE A 23 -11.68 -8.66 -9.36
C ILE A 23 -12.47 -8.77 -10.67
N GLU A 24 -13.58 -9.52 -10.69
CA GLU A 24 -14.46 -9.64 -11.87
C GLU A 24 -14.99 -8.27 -12.34
N LEU A 25 -15.27 -7.36 -11.40
CA LEU A 25 -15.73 -6.02 -11.73
C LEU A 25 -14.68 -5.20 -12.49
N VAL A 26 -13.40 -5.34 -12.15
CA VAL A 26 -12.32 -4.46 -12.63
C VAL A 26 -11.32 -5.12 -13.58
N GLU A 27 -11.47 -6.42 -13.85
CA GLU A 27 -10.61 -7.15 -14.77
C GLU A 27 -10.74 -6.65 -16.23
N PRO A 28 -9.83 -7.03 -17.14
CA PRO A 28 -9.94 -6.67 -18.56
C PRO A 28 -11.29 -7.12 -19.16
N GLY A 29 -12.07 -6.17 -19.66
CA GLY A 29 -13.43 -6.42 -20.16
C GLY A 29 -14.53 -6.44 -19.10
N GLY A 30 -14.21 -6.21 -17.82
CA GLY A 30 -15.17 -6.05 -16.73
C GLY A 30 -15.95 -4.73 -16.80
N GLU A 31 -17.02 -4.61 -16.01
CA GLU A 31 -17.91 -3.44 -16.01
C GLU A 31 -17.17 -2.14 -15.65
N GLN A 32 -16.17 -2.22 -14.78
CA GLN A 32 -15.35 -1.10 -14.33
C GLN A 32 -13.86 -1.40 -14.49
N GLU A 33 -13.46 -1.79 -15.70
CA GLU A 33 -12.08 -2.14 -16.02
C GLU A 33 -11.09 -1.10 -15.48
N SER A 34 -10.16 -1.56 -14.65
CA SER A 34 -9.09 -0.76 -14.09
C SER A 34 -7.87 -1.63 -13.85
N ARG A 35 -6.86 -1.46 -14.69
CA ARG A 35 -5.62 -2.24 -14.63
C ARG A 35 -4.94 -2.16 -13.26
N LEU A 36 -4.94 -0.98 -12.64
CA LEU A 36 -4.37 -0.77 -11.31
C LEU A 36 -5.13 -1.55 -10.25
N LEU A 37 -6.45 -1.40 -10.21
CA LEU A 37 -7.30 -2.05 -9.20
C LEU A 37 -7.28 -3.56 -9.38
N TYR A 38 -7.33 -4.05 -10.62
CA TYR A 38 -7.20 -5.47 -10.93
C TYR A 38 -5.93 -6.07 -10.33
N HIS A 39 -4.77 -5.49 -10.63
CA HIS A 39 -3.50 -6.02 -10.12
C HIS A 39 -3.38 -5.90 -8.59
N LEU A 40 -3.92 -4.84 -7.99
CA LEU A 40 -3.91 -4.67 -6.54
C LEU A 40 -4.79 -5.72 -5.84
N LEU A 41 -6.01 -5.93 -6.33
CA LEU A 41 -6.96 -6.89 -5.77
C LEU A 41 -6.47 -8.33 -5.94
N VAL A 42 -5.94 -8.68 -7.12
CA VAL A 42 -5.30 -9.98 -7.34
C VAL A 42 -4.17 -10.20 -6.34
N GLN A 43 -3.29 -9.21 -6.14
CA GLN A 43 -2.19 -9.35 -5.19
C GLN A 43 -2.71 -9.53 -3.76
N LEU A 44 -3.74 -8.79 -3.36
CA LEU A 44 -4.35 -8.92 -2.04
C LEU A 44 -4.98 -10.31 -1.83
N ARG A 45 -5.63 -10.88 -2.85
CA ARG A 45 -6.12 -12.26 -2.81
C ARG A 45 -4.98 -13.26 -2.63
N GLU A 46 -3.91 -13.13 -3.42
CA GLU A 46 -2.72 -13.97 -3.29
C GLU A 46 -2.02 -13.82 -1.93
N MET A 47 -2.17 -12.67 -1.27
CA MET A 47 -1.72 -12.46 0.11
C MET A 47 -2.56 -13.28 1.11
N GLY A 48 -3.88 -13.27 0.93
CA GLY A 48 -4.81 -14.10 1.71
C GLY A 48 -4.51 -15.60 1.56
N TYR A 49 -4.25 -16.07 0.33
CA TYR A 49 -3.94 -17.48 0.07
C TYR A 49 -2.65 -17.96 0.76
N ARG A 50 -1.63 -17.11 0.86
CA ARG A 50 -0.40 -17.46 1.60
C ARG A 50 -0.45 -16.87 3.01
N HIS A 51 -1.51 -17.18 3.76
CA HIS A 51 -1.81 -16.65 5.10
C HIS A 51 -0.69 -16.82 6.16
N ARG A 52 0.35 -17.62 5.89
CA ARG A 52 1.53 -17.82 6.77
C ARG A 52 2.71 -16.92 6.42
N ALA A 53 2.67 -16.24 5.28
CA ALA A 53 3.72 -15.35 4.83
C ALA A 53 3.59 -13.99 5.52
N ILE A 54 4.74 -13.37 5.80
CA ILE A 54 4.82 -11.98 6.25
C ILE A 54 4.89 -11.09 5.00
N TYR A 55 4.03 -10.09 4.93
CA TYR A 55 4.01 -9.12 3.84
C TYR A 55 4.44 -7.75 4.35
N ARG A 56 5.29 -7.07 3.58
CA ARG A 56 5.72 -5.68 3.82
C ARG A 56 5.26 -4.83 2.64
N VAL A 57 4.57 -3.72 2.92
CA VAL A 57 4.30 -2.69 1.91
C VAL A 57 5.44 -1.67 1.99
N VAL A 58 6.19 -1.51 0.90
CA VAL A 58 7.24 -0.51 0.77
C VAL A 58 6.73 0.58 -0.16
N LEU A 59 6.72 1.82 0.33
CA LEU A 59 6.50 3.00 -0.50
C LEU A 59 7.86 3.48 -0.98
N PHE A 60 7.94 3.89 -2.23
CA PHE A 60 9.12 4.53 -2.81
C PHE A 60 8.66 5.70 -3.69
N ASN A 61 9.56 6.65 -3.93
CA ASN A 61 9.33 7.76 -4.85
C ASN A 61 10.57 7.95 -5.72
N GLU A 62 10.47 7.64 -7.00
CA GLU A 62 11.62 7.58 -7.93
C GLU A 62 12.74 6.72 -7.34
N ASP A 63 13.92 7.30 -7.11
CA ASP A 63 15.09 6.64 -6.52
C ASP A 63 15.09 6.66 -4.97
N ALA A 64 14.09 7.30 -4.34
CA ALA A 64 13.98 7.38 -2.89
C ALA A 64 13.22 6.18 -2.31
N ASP A 65 13.94 5.38 -1.52
CA ASP A 65 13.41 4.25 -0.74
C ASP A 65 13.81 4.47 0.73
N ALA A 66 12.88 4.26 1.65
CA ALA A 66 13.08 4.54 3.08
C ALA A 66 14.16 3.66 3.73
N ASP A 67 14.48 2.51 3.14
CA ASP A 67 15.59 1.68 3.60
C ASP A 67 16.96 2.28 3.24
N PHE A 68 17.01 3.25 2.31
CA PHE A 68 18.25 3.83 1.78
C PHE A 68 18.31 5.38 1.83
N ASN A 69 17.18 6.06 2.02
CA ASN A 69 17.06 7.51 2.04
C ASN A 69 16.39 7.98 3.35
N GLU A 70 17.20 8.53 4.26
CA GLU A 70 16.76 8.98 5.59
C GLU A 70 15.72 10.12 5.52
N ASP A 71 15.84 11.03 4.54
CA ASP A 71 14.87 12.11 4.36
C ASP A 71 13.52 11.55 3.95
N TYR A 72 13.50 10.51 3.10
CA TYR A 72 12.28 9.83 2.69
C TYR A 72 11.67 9.06 3.85
N ALA A 73 12.49 8.39 4.66
CA ALA A 73 12.02 7.75 5.89
C ALA A 73 11.38 8.77 6.84
N ALA A 74 12.04 9.92 7.08
CA ALA A 74 11.50 10.99 7.92
C ALA A 74 10.23 11.62 7.34
N TYR A 75 10.11 11.71 6.02
CA TYR A 75 8.88 12.11 5.34
C TYR A 75 7.75 11.11 5.62
N LEU A 76 7.99 9.81 5.47
CA LEU A 76 6.99 8.77 5.78
C LEU A 76 6.58 8.79 7.26
N ASP A 77 7.52 9.03 8.18
CA ASP A 77 7.24 9.15 9.62
C ASP A 77 6.27 10.32 9.90
N LYS A 78 6.51 11.50 9.29
CA LYS A 78 5.59 12.64 9.42
C LYS A 78 4.20 12.31 8.89
N ARG A 79 4.13 11.64 7.72
CA ARG A 79 2.85 11.19 7.13
C ARG A 79 2.12 10.19 8.04
N ALA A 80 2.84 9.26 8.67
CA ALA A 80 2.28 8.32 9.62
C ALA A 80 1.71 9.02 10.87
N CYS A 81 2.36 10.10 11.32
CA CYS A 81 1.88 10.98 12.39
C CYS A 81 0.72 11.91 11.96
N ARG A 82 0.28 11.86 10.70
CA ARG A 82 -0.71 12.78 10.09
C ARG A 82 -0.27 14.25 10.17
N GLU A 83 1.03 14.49 10.19
CA GLU A 83 1.61 15.82 10.08
C GLU A 83 1.62 16.27 8.62
N ASP A 84 1.61 17.57 8.40
CA ASP A 84 1.77 18.13 7.07
C ASP A 84 3.22 17.94 6.62
N ALA A 85 3.41 17.23 5.50
CA ALA A 85 4.70 16.85 4.98
C ALA A 85 4.66 16.85 3.46
N THR A 86 5.64 17.53 2.86
CA THR A 86 5.82 17.61 1.41
C THR A 86 7.07 16.82 1.05
N TRP A 87 6.94 15.92 0.08
CA TRP A 87 8.08 15.33 -0.61
C TRP A 87 8.32 16.13 -1.88
N PRO A 88 9.54 16.62 -2.16
CA PRO A 88 9.82 17.25 -3.44
C PRO A 88 9.63 16.19 -4.53
N LEU A 89 8.56 16.33 -5.31
CA LEU A 89 8.43 15.63 -6.58
C LEU A 89 9.47 16.27 -7.50
N GLY A 90 10.35 15.47 -8.12
CA GLY A 90 11.35 16.00 -9.04
C GLY A 90 10.68 16.92 -10.06
N GLU A 91 11.26 18.08 -10.32
CA GLU A 91 10.91 18.83 -11.52
C GLU A 91 11.36 17.96 -12.70
N GLU A 92 10.42 17.55 -13.57
CA GLU A 92 10.76 16.93 -14.85
C GLU A 92 11.69 17.90 -15.62
N GLU A 93 12.98 17.58 -15.73
CA GLU A 93 13.90 18.20 -16.72
C GLU A 93 13.79 17.53 -18.10
#